data_AF-A0A1Q3X098-F1
#
_entry.id   AF-A0A1Q3X098-F1
#
_cell.length_a   1.000
_cell.length_b   1.000
_cell.length_c   1.000
_cell.angle_alpha   90.00
_cell.angle_beta   90.00
_cell.angle_gamma   90.00
#
_symmetry.space_group_name_H-M   'P 1'
#
loop_
_entity.id
_entity.type
_entity.pdbx_description
1 polymer ?
#
loop_
_entity_poly.entity_id
_entity_poly.type
_entity_poly.pdbx_seq_one_letter_code
_entity_poly.pdbx_strand_id
1 'polypeptide(L)' 'MYAFMGLGGQELLLVLFILGLPVFALVDVVRSEFRGPNDKLIWVIIIVFFNIVGALLYFIIGRNQRIS' A
#
# COMPACT_ATOMS: atom_id res chain seq x y z
N MET A 1 -2.06 7.05 -31.59
CA MET A 1 -1.94 8.52 -31.55
C MET A 1 -3.01 9.20 -30.67
N TYR A 2 -4.20 8.61 -30.49
CA TYR A 2 -5.24 9.15 -29.59
C TYR A 2 -4.94 9.07 -28.08
N ALA A 3 -3.98 8.25 -27.66
CA ALA A 3 -3.64 8.08 -26.25
C ALA A 3 -2.97 9.32 -25.63
N PHE A 4 -2.54 10.32 -26.39
CA PHE A 4 -1.78 11.46 -25.85
C PHE A 4 -2.56 12.80 -25.81
N MET A 5 -3.84 12.83 -26.20
CA MET A 5 -4.61 14.07 -26.38
C MET A 5 -5.56 14.45 -25.22
N GLY A 6 -5.51 13.77 -24.07
CA GLY A 6 -6.33 14.11 -22.89
C GLY A 6 -5.68 13.86 -21.53
N LEU A 7 -4.40 13.45 -21.50
CA LEU A 7 -3.78 12.82 -20.34
C LEU A 7 -3.05 13.78 -19.39
N GLY A 8 -3.75 14.77 -18.82
CA GLY A 8 -3.11 15.72 -17.91
C GLY A 8 -3.12 15.27 -16.46
N GLY A 9 -4.32 15.00 -15.94
CA GLY A 9 -4.56 14.83 -14.51
C GLY A 9 -5.07 13.46 -14.11
N GLN A 10 -5.91 12.83 -14.92
CA GLN A 10 -6.58 11.57 -14.53
C GLN A 10 -5.58 10.41 -14.44
N GLU A 11 -4.56 10.42 -15.29
CA GLU A 11 -3.48 9.44 -15.37
C GLU A 11 -2.49 9.63 -14.24
N LEU A 12 -2.18 10.89 -13.89
CA LEU A 12 -1.38 11.21 -12.72
C LEU A 12 -2.06 10.72 -11.44
N LEU A 13 -3.38 10.90 -11.32
CA LEU A 13 -4.15 10.37 -10.20
C LEU A 13 -4.11 8.84 -10.16
N LEU A 14 -4.22 8.19 -11.33
CA LEU A 14 -4.15 6.73 -11.43
C LEU A 14 -2.78 6.20 -11.01
N VAL A 15 -1.70 6.83 -11.47
CA VAL A 15 -0.32 6.47 -11.10
C VAL A 15 -0.07 6.72 -9.60
N LEU A 16 -0.49 7.87 -9.08
CA LEU A 16 -0.41 8.19 -7.66
C LEU A 16 -1.19 7.19 -6.81
N PHE A 17 -2.33 6.71 -7.27
CA PHE A 17 -3.09 5.69 -6.56
C PHE A 17 -2.38 4.34 -6.58
N ILE A 18 -1.90 3.91 -7.76
CA ILE A 18 -1.24 2.62 -7.96
C ILE A 18 0.04 2.51 -7.14
N LEU A 19 0.85 3.56 -7.09
CA LEU A 19 2.14 3.57 -6.39
C LEU A 19 2.05 4.16 -4.98
N GLY A 20 1.22 5.17 -4.78
CA GLY A 20 1.08 5.86 -3.51
C GLY A 20 0.38 5.01 -2.45
N LEU A 21 -0.61 4.19 -2.81
CA LEU A 21 -1.32 3.35 -1.84
C LEU A 21 -0.40 2.27 -1.21
N PRO A 22 0.44 1.53 -1.97
CA PRO A 22 1.46 0.65 -1.41
C PRO A 22 2.50 1.38 -0.56
N VAL A 23 3.00 2.53 -1.02
CA VAL A 23 3.99 3.31 -0.26
C VAL A 23 3.40 3.79 1.06
N PHE A 24 2.16 4.30 1.03
CA PHE A 24 1.45 4.74 2.23
C PHE A 24 1.24 3.58 3.22
N ALA A 25 0.84 2.40 2.72
CA ALA A 25 0.71 1.20 3.54
C ALA A 25 2.06 0.78 4.17
N LEU A 26 3.17 0.83 3.43
CA LEU A 26 4.49 0.51 3.96
C LEU A 26 4.92 1.49 5.06
N VAL A 27 4.72 2.79 4.86
CA VAL A 27 5.03 3.81 5.87
C VAL A 27 4.23 3.55 7.16
N ASP A 28 2.96 3.22 7.00
CA ASP A 28 2.06 2.91 8.10
C ASP A 28 2.45 1.61 8.83
N VAL A 29 2.89 0.56 8.10
CA VAL A 29 3.46 -0.67 8.69
C VAL A 29 4.72 -0.37 9.50
N VAL A 30 5.67 0.35 8.93
CA VAL A 30 6.96 0.61 9.59
C VAL A 30 6.76 1.41 10.89
N ARG A 31 5.83 2.37 10.87
CA ARG A 31 5.48 3.22 12.03
C ARG A 31 4.62 2.53 13.08
N SER A 32 3.89 1.48 12.72
CA SER A 32 3.01 0.79 13.67
C SER A 32 3.76 -0.21 14.53
N GLU A 33 3.29 -0.42 15.76
CA GLU A 33 3.69 -1.56 16.59
C GLU A 33 2.69 -2.70 16.40
N PHE A 34 3.21 -3.93 16.29
CA PHE A 34 2.39 -5.12 16.05
C PHE A 34 2.53 -6.10 17.21
N ARG A 35 1.45 -6.86 17.45
CA ARG A 35 1.38 -7.83 18.55
C ARG A 35 2.35 -8.99 18.33
N GLY A 36 2.44 -9.49 17.11
CA GLY A 36 3.36 -10.55 16.74
C GLY A 36 4.76 -10.01 16.42
N PRO A 37 5.83 -10.72 16.83
CA PRO A 37 7.20 -10.28 16.59
C PRO A 37 7.56 -10.19 15.09
N ASN A 38 6.85 -10.93 14.24
CA ASN A 38 7.11 -11.01 12.79
C ASN A 38 6.02 -10.34 11.94
N ASP A 39 4.92 -9.87 12.51
CA ASP A 39 3.77 -9.35 11.75
C ASP A 39 4.18 -8.16 10.87
N LYS A 40 5.04 -7.29 11.41
CA LYS A 40 5.60 -6.15 10.67
C LYS A 40 6.32 -6.62 9.39
N LEU A 41 7.20 -7.62 9.51
CA LEU A 41 7.96 -8.15 8.37
C LEU A 41 7.05 -8.85 7.35
N ILE A 42 6.07 -9.62 7.83
CA ILE A 42 5.09 -10.30 6.98
C ILE A 42 4.32 -9.28 6.13
N TRP A 43 3.83 -8.21 6.75
CA TRP A 43 3.11 -7.16 6.02
C TRP A 43 4.00 -6.40 5.04
N VAL A 44 5.26 -6.10 5.40
CA VAL A 44 6.22 -5.50 4.45
C VAL A 44 6.40 -6.40 3.22
N ILE A 45 6.62 -7.71 3.41
CA ILE A 45 6.78 -8.67 2.30
C ILE A 45 5.51 -8.70 1.44
N ILE A 46 4.33 -8.83 2.05
CA ILE A 46 3.06 -8.86 1.32
C ILE A 46 2.88 -7.60 0.47
N ILE A 47 3.13 -6.41 1.04
CA ILE A 47 2.93 -5.15 0.30
C ILE A 47 3.95 -4.98 -0.82
N VAL A 48 5.22 -5.35 -0.61
CA VAL A 48 6.26 -5.24 -1.64
C VAL A 48 6.00 -6.18 -2.82
N PHE A 49 5.61 -7.44 -2.56
CA PHE A 49 5.39 -8.42 -3.63
C PHE A 49 4.02 -8.28 -4.32
N PHE A 50 2.98 -7.89 -3.59
CA PHE A 50 1.61 -7.81 -4.12
C PHE A 50 1.13 -6.36 -4.38
N ASN A 51 1.96 -5.36 -4.15
CA ASN A 51 1.69 -3.94 -4.39
C ASN A 51 0.32 -3.50 -3.85
N ILE A 52 -0.59 -3.05 -4.72
CA ILE A 52 -1.92 -2.55 -4.35
C ILE A 52 -2.72 -3.61 -3.60
N VAL A 53 -2.67 -4.87 -4.05
CA VAL A 53 -3.41 -5.96 -3.42
C VAL A 53 -2.88 -6.19 -2.00
N GLY A 54 -1.56 -6.16 -1.82
CA GLY A 54 -0.93 -6.30 -0.50
C GLY A 54 -1.27 -5.14 0.44
N ALA A 55 -1.29 -3.91 -0.09
CA ALA A 55 -1.71 -2.72 0.65
C ALA A 55 -3.19 -2.78 1.05
N LEU A 56 -4.07 -3.27 0.17
CA LEU A 56 -5.49 -3.43 0.46
C LEU A 56 -5.70 -4.45 1.59
N LEU A 57 -5.01 -5.61 1.51
CA LEU A 57 -5.03 -6.63 2.54
C LEU A 57 -4.51 -6.09 3.88
N TYR A 58 -3.47 -5.25 3.86
CA TYR A 58 -2.96 -4.61 5.06
C TYR A 58 -4.01 -3.71 5.72
N PHE A 59 -4.69 -2.89 4.92
CA PHE A 59 -5.70 -1.97 5.45
C PHE A 59 -6.94 -2.66 5.98
N ILE A 60 -7.32 -3.82 5.42
CA ILE A 60 -8.50 -4.60 5.85
C ILE A 60 -8.16 -5.51 7.04
N ILE A 61 -7.03 -6.21 6.98
CA ILE A 61 -6.68 -7.29 7.92
C ILE A 61 -5.52 -6.87 8.83
N GLY A 62 -4.43 -6.36 8.24
CA GLY A 62 -3.18 -6.07 8.96
C GLY A 62 -3.30 -4.99 10.03
N ARG A 63 -4.19 -4.02 9.84
CA ARG A 63 -4.50 -2.99 10.85
C ARG A 63 -4.95 -3.54 12.20
N ASN A 64 -5.70 -4.64 12.20
CA ASN A 64 -6.23 -5.23 13.44
C ASN A 64 -5.15 -5.97 14.26
N GLN A 65 -3.97 -6.20 13.68
CA GLN A 65 -2.84 -6.88 14.32
C GLN A 65 -1.94 -5.90 15.09
N ARG A 66 -2.22 -4.59 15.03
CA ARG A 66 -1.47 -3.57 15.75
C ARG A 66 -1.71 -3.65 17.26
N ILE A 67 -0.72 -3.20 18.01
CA ILE A 67 -0.87 -2.90 19.43
C ILE A 67 -1.53 -1.51 19.50
N SER A 68 -2.67 -1.43 20.21
CA SER A 68 -3.38 -0.15 20.43
C SER A 68 -2.67 0.71 21.46
#